data_AF-A0A250XJC2-F1
#
_entry.id   AF-A0A250XJC2-F1
#
_cell.length_a   1.000
_cell.length_b   1.000
_cell.length_c   1.000
_cell.angle_alpha   90.00
_cell.angle_beta   90.00
_cell.angle_gamma   90.00
#
_symmetry.space_group_name_H-M   'P 1'
#
loop_
_entity.id
_entity.type
_entity.pdbx_description
1 polymer ?
#
loop_
_entity_poly.entity_id
_entity_poly.type
_entity_poly.pdbx_seq_one_letter_code
_entity_poly.pdbx_strand_id
1 'polypeptide(L)'
;MNKSLLRAPESNVVFRRACNKSFVKRCKEVQRLPSHVALAVKNPAEKPVVADYVLPRSEEARRYFRTVYDFPQWQKHRSQLRLIDRLLQIPRSHVLQNILPSIAWCSSVAGLLTLYMQAYDAHILPDGFPSFTPNNACTSFVNTTTVALSLLLVFRTNVSYGRWDEARKMKGLLVNRSRDLMRQACAMLPAEDIETKAMMAKWTAAFCRVLRIHFQPEVSLEDEMKGLLSPEELQWLQESKHRPCSVIHVLSQIIYDSQISAICQAQMCNNLTAFEDVLGGCERLLRAPIPVSYTRHTARFLFTWLTLLPFALYNSCGVWTLPVVAGVSAVLCGIEEIGVQIEEPFGILPLEAICGRIQADVMATLREDEKMRNLRKRVIQTRTTELRELASGGASK
;
A
#
# COMPACT_ATOMS: atom_id res chain seq x y z
N MET A 1 -34.17 26.56 -61.60
CA MET A 1 -33.79 26.72 -60.19
C MET A 1 -32.28 26.51 -60.05
N ASN A 2 -31.64 27.35 -59.24
CA ASN A 2 -30.24 27.78 -59.28
C ASN A 2 -29.15 26.69 -59.13
N LYS A 3 -28.07 26.86 -59.91
CA LYS A 3 -26.69 26.46 -59.59
C LYS A 3 -26.10 27.51 -58.64
N SER A 4 -25.76 27.16 -57.40
CA SER A 4 -24.72 27.84 -56.61
C SER A 4 -24.63 27.27 -55.20
N LEU A 5 -23.39 27.09 -54.72
CA LEU A 5 -22.96 26.95 -53.32
C LEU A 5 -23.02 25.54 -52.72
N LEU A 6 -21.85 24.89 -52.67
CA LEU A 6 -21.22 24.37 -51.44
C LEU A 6 -19.72 24.13 -51.73
N ARG A 7 -18.98 25.25 -51.85
CA ARG A 7 -17.53 25.28 -51.61
C ARG A 7 -17.33 25.41 -50.10
N ALA A 8 -16.36 24.67 -49.57
CA ALA A 8 -15.94 24.71 -48.17
C ALA A 8 -15.58 26.14 -47.72
N PRO A 9 -15.97 26.59 -46.51
CA PRO A 9 -15.50 27.85 -45.98
C PRO A 9 -14.24 27.66 -45.12
N GLU A 10 -13.22 28.45 -45.43
CA GLU A 10 -11.99 28.71 -44.68
C GLU A 10 -12.28 29.39 -43.32
N SER A 11 -12.91 28.69 -42.37
CA SER A 11 -13.22 29.27 -41.05
C SER A 11 -12.36 28.73 -39.89
N ASN A 12 -11.49 27.73 -40.12
CA ASN A 12 -10.69 27.10 -39.07
C ASN A 12 -9.36 27.81 -38.72
N VAL A 13 -9.05 28.95 -39.35
CA VAL A 13 -7.79 29.67 -39.09
C VAL A 13 -7.96 30.89 -38.17
N VAL A 14 -9.20 31.39 -37.99
CA VAL A 14 -9.45 32.59 -37.17
C VAL A 14 -9.72 32.28 -35.68
N PHE A 15 -10.21 31.07 -35.36
CA PHE A 15 -10.46 30.68 -33.96
C PHE A 15 -9.17 30.36 -33.16
N ARG A 16 -8.04 30.11 -33.84
CA ARG A 16 -6.73 29.86 -33.20
C ARG A 16 -6.04 31.12 -32.64
N ARG A 17 -6.53 32.34 -32.93
CA ARG A 17 -5.90 33.59 -32.43
C ARG A 17 -6.74 34.41 -31.44
N ALA A 18 -8.03 34.14 -31.28
CA ALA A 18 -8.91 34.96 -30.43
C ALA A 18 -9.04 34.48 -28.96
N CYS A 19 -8.73 33.21 -28.65
CA CYS A 19 -8.87 32.67 -27.28
C CYS A 19 -7.65 32.89 -26.36
N ASN A 20 -6.61 33.62 -26.79
CA ASN A 20 -5.35 33.69 -26.05
C ASN A 20 -5.17 34.98 -25.20
N LYS A 21 -6.10 35.95 -25.26
CA LYS A 21 -5.96 37.21 -24.49
C LYS A 21 -6.92 37.36 -23.32
N SER A 22 -8.16 36.83 -23.38
CA SER A 22 -9.10 36.94 -22.24
C SER A 22 -8.87 35.86 -21.17
N PHE A 23 -8.39 34.67 -21.57
CA PHE A 23 -8.09 33.58 -20.64
C PHE A 23 -6.83 33.87 -19.80
N VAL A 24 -5.77 34.38 -20.42
CA VAL A 24 -4.55 34.85 -19.72
C VAL A 24 -4.86 36.02 -18.77
N LYS A 25 -5.86 36.86 -19.10
CA LYS A 25 -6.30 37.97 -18.23
C LYS A 25 -7.05 37.46 -17.00
N ARG A 26 -7.90 36.43 -17.14
CA ARG A 26 -8.58 35.77 -16.00
C ARG A 26 -7.63 34.99 -15.09
N CYS A 27 -6.60 34.33 -15.64
CA CYS A 27 -5.58 33.68 -14.81
C CYS A 27 -4.78 34.69 -13.96
N LYS A 28 -4.54 35.91 -14.46
CA LYS A 28 -3.93 37.01 -13.69
C LYS A 28 -4.87 37.60 -12.63
N GLU A 29 -6.18 37.44 -12.76
CA GLU A 29 -7.17 37.88 -11.76
C GLU A 29 -7.32 36.87 -10.61
N VAL A 30 -7.11 35.57 -10.84
CA VAL A 30 -7.06 34.55 -9.76
C VAL A 30 -5.83 34.71 -8.86
N GLN A 31 -4.76 35.36 -9.35
CA GLN A 31 -3.60 35.77 -8.54
C GLN A 31 -3.87 37.00 -7.64
N ARG A 32 -5.05 37.62 -7.70
CA ARG A 32 -5.43 38.82 -6.91
C ARG A 32 -6.56 38.56 -5.91
N LEU A 33 -6.60 37.38 -5.28
CA LEU A 33 -7.44 37.19 -4.10
C LEU A 33 -6.79 37.89 -2.89
N PRO A 34 -7.54 38.71 -2.12
CA PRO A 34 -7.00 39.49 -1.03
C PRO A 34 -6.42 38.60 0.09
N SER A 35 -5.23 38.99 0.54
CA SER A 35 -4.30 38.30 1.45
C SER A 35 -4.74 38.20 2.92
N HIS A 36 -6.04 38.08 3.21
CA HIS A 36 -6.55 38.03 4.59
C HIS A 36 -7.07 36.67 5.07
N VAL A 37 -6.82 35.60 4.31
CA VAL A 37 -6.82 34.22 4.85
C VAL A 37 -5.45 33.59 4.60
N ALA A 38 -4.40 34.31 4.96
CA ALA A 38 -3.08 33.74 5.13
C ALA A 38 -3.08 32.96 6.45
N LEU A 39 -3.55 31.70 6.42
CA LEU A 39 -3.04 30.71 7.36
C LEU A 39 -1.52 30.75 7.22
N ALA A 40 -0.81 31.06 8.29
CA ALA A 40 0.64 31.23 8.30
C ALA A 40 1.34 29.98 7.73
N VAL A 41 1.61 30.00 6.43
CA VAL A 41 2.43 29.02 5.74
C VAL A 41 3.87 29.42 6.07
N LYS A 42 4.47 28.68 7.00
CA LYS A 42 5.91 28.70 7.23
C LYS A 42 6.65 28.56 5.89
N ASN A 43 7.71 29.35 5.75
CA ASN A 43 8.59 29.45 4.59
C ASN A 43 8.85 28.08 3.90
N PRO A 44 8.70 27.97 2.56
CA PRO A 44 9.01 26.74 1.81
C PRO A 44 10.51 26.42 1.70
N ALA A 45 11.38 27.19 2.36
CA ALA A 45 12.84 26.99 2.40
C ALA A 45 13.35 26.22 3.63
N GLU A 46 12.51 25.97 4.65
CA GLU A 46 12.85 24.98 5.66
C GLU A 46 12.66 23.59 5.04
N LYS A 47 13.75 22.98 4.54
CA LYS A 47 13.81 21.51 4.45
C LYS A 47 13.31 21.00 5.81
N PRO A 48 12.29 20.12 5.88
CA PRO A 48 11.91 19.57 7.16
C PRO A 48 13.20 19.01 7.75
N VAL A 49 13.56 19.48 8.94
CA VAL A 49 14.63 18.88 9.72
C VAL A 49 14.18 17.43 9.87
N VAL A 50 14.73 16.55 9.04
CA VAL A 50 14.60 15.11 9.23
C VAL A 50 15.40 14.91 10.50
N ALA A 51 14.73 15.01 11.66
CA ALA A 51 15.28 14.50 12.88
C ALA A 51 15.72 13.07 12.54
N ASP A 52 16.98 12.73 12.79
CA ASP A 52 17.50 11.37 12.64
C ASP A 52 16.69 10.45 13.56
N TYR A 53 15.52 10.04 13.07
CA TYR A 53 14.63 9.13 13.74
C TYR A 53 15.28 7.77 13.54
N VAL A 54 16.01 7.32 14.55
CA VAL A 54 16.46 5.94 14.61
C VAL A 54 15.19 5.09 14.64
N LEU A 55 14.87 4.49 13.50
CA LEU A 55 13.71 3.63 13.36
C LEU A 55 13.85 2.48 14.36
N PRO A 56 12.79 2.11 15.09
CA PRO A 56 12.83 0.91 15.88
C PRO A 56 13.17 -0.27 14.95
N ARG A 57 13.91 -1.25 15.45
CA ARG A 57 14.35 -2.44 14.69
C ARG A 57 13.18 -3.14 13.96
N SER A 58 11.96 -3.00 14.46
CA SER A 58 10.72 -3.48 13.84
C SER A 58 10.45 -2.88 12.46
N GLU A 59 10.67 -1.58 12.30
CA GLU A 59 10.49 -0.82 11.04
C GLU A 59 11.60 -1.17 10.03
N GLU A 60 12.84 -1.33 10.49
CA GLU A 60 13.94 -1.83 9.64
C GLU A 60 13.64 -3.24 9.13
N ALA A 61 13.11 -4.10 10.00
CA ALA A 61 12.74 -5.46 9.66
C ALA A 61 11.59 -5.54 8.64
N ARG A 62 10.77 -4.47 8.49
CA ARG A 62 9.68 -4.45 7.50
C ARG A 62 10.15 -4.63 6.06
N ARG A 63 11.41 -4.28 5.77
CA ARG A 63 12.03 -4.58 4.46
C ARG A 63 11.98 -6.07 4.11
N TYR A 64 12.04 -6.96 5.10
CA TYR A 64 12.04 -8.42 4.92
C TYR A 64 10.64 -9.05 4.91
N PHE A 65 9.56 -8.31 5.21
CA PHE A 65 8.18 -8.83 5.15
C PHE A 65 7.57 -8.81 3.74
N ARG A 66 8.29 -8.26 2.75
CA ARG A 66 7.80 -8.03 1.39
C ARG A 66 7.93 -9.26 0.49
N THR A 67 7.52 -10.43 0.98
CA THR A 67 7.59 -11.67 0.18
C THR A 67 6.43 -11.76 -0.80
N VAL A 68 6.73 -11.94 -2.09
CA VAL A 68 5.74 -12.30 -3.11
C VAL A 68 5.65 -13.81 -3.20
N TYR A 69 4.49 -14.37 -2.86
CA TYR A 69 4.23 -15.80 -2.95
C TYR A 69 4.13 -16.26 -4.40
N ASP A 70 5.11 -17.05 -4.82
CA ASP A 70 5.10 -17.83 -6.05
C ASP A 70 4.66 -19.28 -5.80
N PHE A 71 4.55 -20.10 -6.86
CA PHE A 71 4.15 -21.50 -6.74
C PHE A 71 5.06 -22.31 -5.78
N PRO A 72 6.40 -22.19 -5.84
CA PRO A 72 7.30 -22.83 -4.87
C PRO A 72 7.06 -22.40 -3.42
N GLN A 73 6.88 -21.10 -3.15
CA GLN A 73 6.58 -20.60 -1.81
C GLN A 73 5.23 -21.12 -1.29
N TRP A 74 4.21 -21.21 -2.14
CA TRP A 74 2.95 -21.84 -1.80
C TRP A 74 3.09 -23.33 -1.51
N GLN A 75 3.98 -24.04 -2.20
CA GLN A 75 4.29 -25.44 -1.90
C GLN A 75 4.96 -25.56 -0.52
N LYS A 76 5.95 -24.72 -0.24
CA LYS A 76 6.60 -24.65 1.08
C LYS A 76 5.61 -24.31 2.20
N HIS A 77 4.68 -23.38 1.96
CA HIS A 77 3.66 -22.99 2.93
C HIS A 77 2.64 -24.10 3.24
N ARG A 78 2.42 -25.01 2.29
CA ARG A 78 1.54 -26.18 2.43
C ARG A 78 2.25 -27.42 2.99
N SER A 79 3.54 -27.34 3.32
CA SER A 79 4.28 -28.48 3.86
C SER A 79 3.68 -28.95 5.19
N GLN A 80 3.66 -30.27 5.42
CA GLN A 80 3.14 -30.86 6.66
C GLN A 80 4.02 -30.53 7.87
N LEU A 81 5.33 -30.44 7.66
CA LEU A 81 6.33 -30.12 8.69
C LEU A 81 6.43 -28.61 8.99
N ARG A 82 5.62 -27.76 8.33
CA ARG A 82 5.67 -26.31 8.51
C ARG A 82 5.57 -25.87 9.97
N LEU A 83 4.78 -26.56 10.79
CA LEU A 83 4.59 -26.18 12.19
C LEU A 83 5.88 -26.39 13.00
N ILE A 84 6.57 -27.51 12.78
CA ILE A 84 7.84 -27.82 13.44
C ILE A 84 8.92 -26.85 12.98
N ASP A 85 9.03 -26.61 11.67
CA ASP A 85 10.00 -25.67 11.11
C ASP A 85 9.81 -24.25 11.69
N ARG A 86 8.56 -23.80 11.85
CA ARG A 86 8.23 -22.49 12.42
C ARG A 86 8.51 -22.44 13.92
N LEU A 87 8.28 -23.52 14.65
CA LEU A 87 8.60 -23.63 16.06
C LEU A 87 10.12 -23.51 16.30
N LEU A 88 10.94 -24.15 15.47
CA LEU A 88 12.39 -24.03 15.53
C LEU A 88 12.90 -22.63 15.13
N GLN A 89 12.12 -21.86 14.38
CA GLN A 89 12.45 -20.50 13.94
C GLN A 89 12.03 -19.40 14.94
N ILE A 90 11.34 -19.73 16.04
CA ILE A 90 10.86 -18.78 17.04
C ILE A 90 11.95 -17.79 17.52
N PRO A 91 13.20 -18.19 17.83
CA PRO A 91 14.23 -17.26 18.30
C PRO A 91 14.62 -16.18 17.28
N ARG A 92 14.37 -16.45 15.99
CA ARG A 92 14.64 -15.53 14.88
C ARG A 92 13.44 -14.66 14.52
N SER A 93 12.30 -14.83 15.19
CA SER A 93 11.09 -14.07 14.91
C SER A 93 11.23 -12.61 15.34
N HIS A 94 11.07 -11.69 14.38
CA HIS A 94 11.06 -10.25 14.67
C HIS A 94 9.89 -9.84 15.58
N VAL A 95 8.73 -10.48 15.44
CA VAL A 95 7.58 -10.26 16.33
C VAL A 95 7.98 -10.53 17.78
N LEU A 96 8.68 -11.65 18.03
CA LEU A 96 9.10 -12.02 19.39
C LEU A 96 10.19 -11.08 19.92
N GLN A 97 11.11 -10.64 19.06
CA GLN A 97 12.16 -9.70 19.44
C GLN A 97 11.60 -8.34 19.86
N ASN A 98 10.52 -7.87 19.21
CA ASN A 98 9.89 -6.59 19.54
C ASN A 98 9.18 -6.62 20.90
N ILE A 99 8.55 -7.74 21.23
CA ILE A 99 7.82 -7.91 22.52
C ILE A 99 8.71 -8.39 23.66
N LEU A 100 10.00 -8.62 23.40
CA LEU A 100 10.95 -9.12 24.39
C LEU A 100 11.02 -8.24 25.66
N PRO A 101 10.96 -6.89 25.58
CA PRO A 101 10.87 -6.05 26.77
C PRO A 101 9.60 -6.33 27.61
N SER A 102 8.46 -6.56 26.96
CA SER A 102 7.19 -6.88 27.64
C SER A 102 7.25 -8.25 28.32
N ILE A 103 7.83 -9.25 27.65
CA ILE A 103 8.05 -10.59 28.22
C ILE A 103 9.02 -10.49 29.40
N ALA A 104 10.12 -9.74 29.25
CA ALA A 104 11.12 -9.56 30.28
C ALA A 104 10.52 -8.87 31.52
N TRP A 105 9.66 -7.86 31.34
CA TRP A 105 8.93 -7.24 32.43
C TRP A 105 8.04 -8.25 33.18
N CYS A 106 7.17 -8.95 32.47
CA CYS A 106 6.25 -9.93 33.08
C CYS A 106 7.01 -11.05 33.78
N SER A 107 8.10 -11.52 33.17
CA SER A 107 8.98 -12.55 33.74
C SER A 107 9.74 -12.04 34.96
N SER A 108 10.14 -10.77 34.99
CA SER A 108 10.81 -10.16 36.15
C SER A 108 9.85 -10.06 37.33
N VAL A 109 8.60 -9.62 37.11
CA VAL A 109 7.57 -9.58 38.15
C VAL A 109 7.26 -10.98 38.67
N ALA A 110 7.09 -11.96 37.77
CA ALA A 110 6.87 -13.35 38.14
C ALA A 110 8.07 -13.93 38.93
N GLY A 111 9.29 -13.66 38.48
CA GLY A 111 10.52 -14.10 39.12
C GLY A 111 10.68 -13.53 40.52
N LEU A 112 10.48 -12.22 40.69
CA LEU A 112 10.50 -11.56 42.00
C LEU A 112 9.44 -12.12 42.94
N LEU A 113 8.21 -12.33 42.45
CA LEU A 113 7.15 -12.95 43.24
C LEU A 113 7.55 -14.38 43.66
N THR A 114 8.01 -15.21 42.73
CA THR A 114 8.42 -16.59 43.03
C THR A 114 9.56 -16.66 44.02
N LEU A 115 10.57 -15.77 43.91
CA LEU A 115 11.69 -15.69 44.84
C LEU A 115 11.24 -15.26 46.23
N TYR A 116 10.39 -14.23 46.30
CA TYR A 116 9.83 -13.75 47.56
C TYR A 116 9.01 -14.84 48.26
N MET A 117 8.12 -15.50 47.53
CA MET A 117 7.27 -16.54 48.09
C MET A 117 8.06 -17.78 48.48
N GLN A 118 9.07 -18.18 47.71
CA GLN A 118 9.94 -19.28 48.11
C GLN A 118 10.76 -18.95 49.37
N ALA A 119 11.22 -17.72 49.53
CA ALA A 119 11.90 -17.26 50.75
C ALA A 119 10.94 -17.20 51.96
N TYR A 120 9.67 -16.84 51.72
CA TYR A 120 8.61 -16.88 52.72
C TYR A 120 8.30 -18.32 53.16
N ASP A 121 8.07 -19.22 52.21
CA ASP A 121 7.76 -20.62 52.44
C ASP A 121 8.93 -21.37 53.12
N ALA A 122 10.17 -20.92 52.89
CA ALA A 122 11.38 -21.45 53.53
C ALA A 122 11.68 -20.84 54.91
N HIS A 123 10.82 -19.95 55.44
CA HIS A 123 11.01 -19.23 56.70
C HIS A 123 12.34 -18.45 56.78
N ILE A 124 12.87 -17.99 55.65
CA ILE A 124 14.08 -17.16 55.58
C ILE A 124 13.75 -15.70 55.92
N LEU A 125 12.51 -15.27 55.63
CA LEU A 125 12.05 -13.92 55.90
C LEU A 125 11.74 -13.71 57.39
N PRO A 126 12.08 -12.55 57.97
CA PRO A 126 11.71 -12.19 59.34
C PRO A 126 10.20 -12.27 59.61
N ASP A 127 9.84 -12.56 60.86
CA ASP A 127 8.44 -12.57 61.30
C ASP A 127 7.81 -11.17 61.13
N GLY A 128 6.81 -11.05 60.23
CA GLY A 128 6.11 -9.79 59.95
C GLY A 128 5.93 -9.48 58.47
N PHE A 129 6.62 -10.18 57.56
CA PHE A 129 6.39 -10.03 56.12
C PHE A 129 5.03 -10.62 55.70
N PRO A 130 4.23 -9.92 54.88
CA PRO A 130 2.92 -10.40 54.46
C PRO A 130 3.05 -11.54 53.42
N SER A 131 2.26 -12.59 53.59
CA SER A 131 2.05 -13.55 52.51
C SER A 131 1.20 -12.94 51.41
N PHE A 132 1.59 -13.16 50.15
CA PHE A 132 0.72 -12.87 49.00
C PHE A 132 -0.25 -14.03 48.71
N THR A 133 -0.26 -15.09 49.52
CA THR A 133 -1.13 -16.26 49.36
C THR A 133 -2.09 -16.42 50.53
N PRO A 134 -3.38 -16.73 50.28
CA PRO A 134 -4.04 -16.82 48.96
C PRO A 134 -4.45 -15.45 48.38
N ASN A 135 -4.22 -15.21 47.08
CA ASN A 135 -4.64 -13.98 46.40
C ASN A 135 -5.94 -14.14 45.60
N ASN A 136 -7.05 -14.37 46.32
CA ASN A 136 -8.36 -14.60 45.70
C ASN A 136 -8.84 -13.41 44.84
N ALA A 137 -8.44 -12.19 45.18
CA ALA A 137 -8.78 -10.99 44.42
C ALA A 137 -8.15 -11.00 43.02
N CYS A 138 -6.84 -11.28 42.91
CA CYS A 138 -6.17 -11.35 41.62
C CYS A 138 -6.67 -12.54 40.78
N THR A 139 -6.89 -13.70 41.41
CA THR A 139 -7.44 -14.88 40.72
C THR A 139 -8.85 -14.59 40.18
N SER A 140 -9.72 -13.96 40.96
CA SER A 140 -11.06 -13.56 40.52
C SER A 140 -10.99 -12.56 39.37
N PHE A 141 -10.16 -11.52 39.50
CA PHE A 141 -9.96 -10.53 38.44
C PHE A 141 -9.52 -11.19 37.13
N VAL A 142 -8.45 -12.00 37.15
CA VAL A 142 -7.92 -12.68 35.97
C VAL A 142 -8.99 -13.56 35.33
N ASN A 143 -9.69 -14.40 36.11
CA ASN A 143 -10.69 -15.32 35.59
C ASN A 143 -11.89 -14.60 34.96
N THR A 144 -12.45 -13.58 35.62
CA THR A 144 -13.60 -12.83 35.11
C THR A 144 -13.25 -12.00 33.87
N THR A 145 -12.01 -11.50 33.78
CA THR A 145 -11.59 -10.59 32.70
C THR A 145 -10.94 -11.29 31.51
N THR A 146 -10.61 -12.58 31.62
CA THR A 146 -9.94 -13.35 30.53
C THR A 146 -10.73 -13.33 29.22
N VAL A 147 -12.05 -13.50 29.28
CA VAL A 147 -12.92 -13.49 28.09
C VAL A 147 -12.92 -12.09 27.45
N ALA A 148 -13.01 -11.04 28.26
CA ALA A 148 -12.98 -9.66 27.78
C ALA A 148 -11.64 -9.33 27.10
N LEU A 149 -10.52 -9.74 27.70
CA LEU A 149 -9.18 -9.56 27.11
C LEU A 149 -9.06 -10.29 25.77
N SER A 150 -9.50 -11.55 25.72
CA SER A 150 -9.47 -12.37 24.50
C SER A 150 -10.26 -11.73 23.37
N LEU A 151 -11.48 -11.25 23.66
CA LEU A 151 -12.33 -10.57 22.67
C LEU A 151 -11.70 -9.26 22.18
N LEU A 152 -11.12 -8.46 23.08
CA LEU A 152 -10.45 -7.21 22.71
C LEU A 152 -9.27 -7.44 21.76
N LEU A 153 -8.45 -8.48 22.02
CA LEU A 153 -7.34 -8.85 21.15
C LEU A 153 -7.84 -9.32 19.77
N VAL A 154 -8.87 -10.17 19.73
CA VAL A 154 -9.44 -10.66 18.46
C VAL A 154 -10.00 -9.50 17.63
N PHE A 155 -10.81 -8.64 18.23
CA PHE A 155 -11.37 -7.48 17.52
C PHE A 155 -10.27 -6.54 17.01
N ARG A 156 -9.24 -6.31 17.82
CA ARG A 156 -8.08 -5.51 17.44
C ARG A 156 -7.40 -6.09 16.20
N THR A 157 -7.09 -7.39 16.19
CA THR A 157 -6.45 -8.04 15.05
C THR A 157 -7.33 -8.08 13.80
N ASN A 158 -8.65 -8.28 13.96
CA ASN A 158 -9.57 -8.30 12.82
C ASN A 158 -9.71 -6.93 12.16
N VAL A 159 -9.79 -5.84 12.95
CA VAL A 159 -9.85 -4.49 12.39
C VAL A 159 -8.55 -4.15 11.67
N SER A 160 -7.39 -4.48 12.24
CA SER A 160 -6.10 -4.29 11.56
C SER A 160 -5.99 -5.11 10.27
N TYR A 161 -6.43 -6.37 10.29
CA TYR A 161 -6.47 -7.22 9.08
C TYR A 161 -7.37 -6.62 7.99
N GLY A 162 -8.53 -6.08 8.36
CA GLY A 162 -9.43 -5.41 7.41
C GLY A 162 -8.76 -4.24 6.68
N ARG A 163 -7.92 -3.46 7.37
CA ARG A 163 -7.12 -2.38 6.75
C ARG A 163 -6.09 -2.92 5.77
N TRP A 164 -5.40 -4.00 6.14
CA TRP A 164 -4.44 -4.65 5.27
C TRP A 164 -5.08 -5.21 4.00
N ASP A 165 -6.22 -5.89 4.14
CA ASP A 165 -6.98 -6.42 3.02
C ASP A 165 -7.47 -5.30 2.10
N GLU A 166 -7.94 -4.18 2.67
CA GLU A 166 -8.33 -3.00 1.91
C GLU A 166 -7.16 -2.42 1.10
N ALA A 167 -5.98 -2.22 1.70
CA ALA A 167 -4.78 -1.77 0.99
C ALA A 167 -4.39 -2.72 -0.14
N ARG A 168 -4.45 -4.04 0.12
CA ARG A 168 -4.14 -5.06 -0.87
C ARG A 168 -5.10 -5.02 -2.05
N LYS A 169 -6.40 -4.80 -1.80
CA LYS A 169 -7.44 -4.63 -2.82
C LYS A 169 -7.23 -3.37 -3.64
N MET A 170 -6.91 -2.23 -3.02
CA MET A 170 -6.61 -0.98 -3.74
C MET A 170 -5.42 -1.14 -4.70
N LYS A 171 -4.34 -1.78 -4.25
CA LYS A 171 -3.19 -2.09 -5.14
C LYS A 171 -3.56 -3.09 -6.23
N GLY A 172 -4.44 -4.06 -5.96
CA GLY A 172 -4.96 -4.98 -6.97
C GLY A 172 -5.81 -4.27 -8.04
N LEU A 173 -6.67 -3.33 -7.63
CA LEU A 173 -7.44 -2.49 -8.53
C LEU A 173 -6.52 -1.66 -9.43
N LEU A 174 -5.44 -1.10 -8.88
CA LEU A 174 -4.45 -0.34 -9.64
C LEU A 174 -3.78 -1.17 -10.74
N VAL A 175 -3.41 -2.43 -10.44
CA VAL A 175 -2.85 -3.36 -11.44
C VAL A 175 -3.83 -3.54 -12.61
N ASN A 176 -5.09 -3.84 -12.30
CA ASN A 176 -6.11 -4.08 -13.30
C ASN A 176 -6.37 -2.83 -14.15
N ARG A 177 -6.53 -1.66 -13.50
CA ARG A 177 -6.82 -0.40 -14.20
C ARG A 177 -5.65 0.09 -15.03
N SER A 178 -4.41 -0.17 -14.63
CA SER A 178 -3.21 0.12 -15.44
C SER A 178 -3.15 -0.72 -16.71
N ARG A 179 -3.50 -2.01 -16.62
CA ARG A 179 -3.60 -2.92 -17.77
C ARG A 179 -4.73 -2.49 -18.71
N ASP A 180 -5.90 -2.16 -18.15
CA ASP A 180 -7.05 -1.69 -18.92
C ASP A 180 -6.74 -0.38 -19.65
N LEU A 181 -6.10 0.58 -18.98
CA LEU A 181 -5.71 1.85 -19.57
C LEU A 181 -4.76 1.65 -20.75
N MET A 182 -3.73 0.79 -20.57
CA MET A 182 -2.78 0.51 -21.66
C MET A 182 -3.43 -0.26 -22.81
N ARG A 183 -4.29 -1.24 -22.51
CA ARG A 183 -5.04 -1.98 -23.53
C ARG A 183 -5.95 -1.06 -24.35
N GLN A 184 -6.67 -0.15 -23.69
CA GLN A 184 -7.51 0.86 -24.35
C GLN A 184 -6.66 1.83 -25.16
N ALA A 185 -5.55 2.33 -24.63
CA ALA A 185 -4.63 3.19 -25.38
C ALA A 185 -4.14 2.52 -26.66
N CYS A 186 -3.69 1.26 -26.60
CA CYS A 186 -3.27 0.51 -27.79
C CYS A 186 -4.38 0.34 -28.83
N ALA A 187 -5.61 0.05 -28.38
CA ALA A 187 -6.74 -0.27 -29.25
C ALA A 187 -7.46 0.96 -29.83
N MET A 188 -7.53 2.06 -29.07
CA MET A 188 -8.35 3.23 -29.42
C MET A 188 -7.53 4.37 -30.02
N LEU A 189 -6.26 4.52 -29.65
CA LEU A 189 -5.39 5.52 -30.27
C LEU A 189 -5.05 5.11 -31.71
N PRO A 190 -4.84 6.09 -32.61
CA PRO A 190 -4.38 5.83 -33.98
C PRO A 190 -3.15 4.90 -34.01
N ALA A 191 -3.07 4.05 -35.03
CA ALA A 191 -2.01 3.05 -35.12
C ALA A 191 -0.63 3.69 -35.29
N GLU A 192 -0.58 4.83 -35.97
CA GLU A 192 0.62 5.60 -36.29
C GLU A 192 1.13 6.37 -35.07
N ASP A 193 0.28 6.62 -34.08
CA ASP A 193 0.61 7.41 -32.89
C ASP A 193 1.31 6.57 -31.81
N ILE A 194 2.54 6.17 -32.12
CA ILE A 194 3.40 5.38 -31.24
C ILE A 194 3.86 6.21 -30.06
N GLU A 195 4.08 7.51 -30.26
CA GLU A 195 4.58 8.44 -29.24
C GLU A 195 3.57 8.61 -28.10
N THR A 196 2.30 8.90 -28.41
CA THR A 196 1.25 9.01 -27.39
C THR A 196 1.06 7.70 -26.63
N LYS A 197 1.10 6.55 -27.33
CA LYS A 197 1.03 5.23 -26.69
C LYS A 197 2.21 4.99 -25.73
N ALA A 198 3.42 5.39 -26.12
CA ALA A 198 4.61 5.30 -25.28
C ALA A 198 4.54 6.25 -24.08
N MET A 199 4.01 7.47 -24.27
CA MET A 199 3.78 8.43 -23.18
C MET A 199 2.73 7.93 -22.18
N MET A 200 1.63 7.34 -22.65
CA MET A 200 0.64 6.67 -21.80
C MET A 200 1.29 5.55 -20.98
N ALA A 201 2.10 4.70 -21.60
CA ALA A 201 2.82 3.63 -20.91
C ALA A 201 3.77 4.17 -19.83
N LYS A 202 4.57 5.18 -20.19
CA LYS A 202 5.54 5.83 -19.30
C LYS A 202 4.87 6.42 -18.06
N TRP A 203 3.85 7.26 -18.26
CA TRP A 203 3.19 7.96 -17.16
C TRP A 203 2.29 7.05 -16.32
N THR A 204 1.74 5.97 -16.89
CA THR A 204 1.04 4.93 -16.12
C THR A 204 1.99 4.21 -15.17
N ALA A 205 3.18 3.83 -15.65
CA ALA A 205 4.22 3.25 -14.81
C ALA A 205 4.74 4.25 -13.76
N ALA A 206 4.92 5.51 -14.16
CA ALA A 206 5.38 6.58 -13.26
C ALA A 206 4.38 6.80 -12.12
N PHE A 207 3.08 6.83 -12.40
CA PHE A 207 2.04 6.96 -11.37
C PHE A 207 2.20 5.89 -10.28
N CYS A 208 2.39 4.63 -10.67
CA CYS A 208 2.54 3.53 -9.73
C CYS A 208 3.78 3.70 -8.83
N ARG A 209 4.91 4.12 -9.39
CA ARG A 209 6.15 4.38 -8.65
C ARG A 209 6.05 5.62 -7.75
N VAL A 210 5.43 6.70 -8.23
CA VAL A 210 5.17 7.92 -7.45
C VAL A 210 4.26 7.60 -6.26
N LEU A 211 3.22 6.79 -6.49
CA LEU A 211 2.31 6.36 -5.44
C LEU A 211 3.02 5.50 -4.39
N ARG A 212 4.02 4.69 -4.76
CA ARG A 212 4.86 3.96 -3.80
C ARG A 212 5.63 4.93 -2.91
N ILE A 213 6.35 5.89 -3.51
CA ILE A 213 7.17 6.88 -2.79
C ILE A 213 6.31 7.72 -1.85
N HIS A 214 5.08 8.05 -2.26
CA HIS A 214 4.12 8.79 -1.44
C HIS A 214 3.79 8.08 -0.11
N PHE A 215 3.90 6.75 -0.05
CA PHE A 215 3.66 5.94 1.16
C PHE A 215 4.94 5.33 1.76
N GLN A 216 6.10 5.52 1.12
CA GLN A 216 7.42 5.03 1.56
C GLN A 216 8.43 6.17 1.39
N PRO A 217 8.40 7.19 2.27
CA PRO A 217 9.22 8.40 2.12
C PRO A 217 10.73 8.14 2.22
N GLU A 218 11.14 6.98 2.75
CA GLU A 218 12.52 6.53 2.78
C GLU A 218 13.09 6.20 1.39
N VAL A 219 12.23 6.09 0.36
CA VAL A 219 12.62 5.80 -1.01
C VAL A 219 12.86 7.10 -1.77
N SER A 220 14.06 7.27 -2.33
CA SER A 220 14.40 8.42 -3.17
C SER A 220 13.59 8.43 -4.47
N LEU A 221 13.03 9.59 -4.82
CA LEU A 221 12.33 9.80 -6.08
C LEU A 221 13.26 9.65 -7.29
N GLU A 222 14.51 10.07 -7.16
CA GLU A 222 15.49 10.02 -8.27
C GLU A 222 15.86 8.58 -8.62
N ASP A 223 16.13 7.76 -7.60
CA ASP A 223 16.50 6.36 -7.78
C ASP A 223 15.34 5.56 -8.40
N GLU A 224 14.11 5.83 -7.94
CA GLU A 224 12.92 5.16 -8.46
C GLU A 224 12.49 5.62 -9.85
N MET A 225 12.78 6.84 -10.26
CA MET A 225 12.37 7.34 -11.58
C MET A 225 13.47 7.17 -12.64
N LYS A 226 14.65 6.70 -12.24
CA LYS A 226 15.80 6.53 -13.12
C LYS A 226 15.47 5.67 -14.34
N GLY A 227 15.70 6.23 -15.52
CA GLY A 227 15.44 5.56 -16.81
C GLY A 227 13.96 5.49 -17.20
N LEU A 228 13.04 5.98 -16.37
CA LEU A 228 11.61 6.10 -16.70
C LEU A 228 11.24 7.53 -17.09
N LEU A 229 11.67 8.53 -16.32
CA LEU A 229 11.42 9.95 -16.61
C LEU A 229 12.70 10.65 -17.06
N SER A 230 12.56 11.67 -17.90
CA SER A 230 13.66 12.58 -18.25
C SER A 230 14.02 13.50 -17.07
N PRO A 231 15.23 14.09 -17.03
CA PRO A 231 15.63 14.98 -15.95
C PRO A 231 14.70 16.19 -15.76
N GLU A 232 14.18 16.75 -16.84
CA GLU A 232 13.23 17.88 -16.80
C GLU A 232 11.88 17.46 -16.20
N GLU A 233 11.33 16.31 -16.63
CA GLU A 233 10.10 15.75 -16.06
C GLU A 233 10.24 15.42 -14.58
N LEU A 234 11.42 14.91 -14.18
CA LEU A 234 11.74 14.60 -12.79
C LEU A 234 11.79 15.86 -11.93
N GLN A 235 12.44 16.93 -12.42
CA GLN A 235 12.50 18.21 -11.72
C GLN A 235 11.11 18.82 -11.54
N TRP A 236 10.29 18.86 -12.59
CA TRP A 236 8.91 19.33 -12.50
C TRP A 236 8.07 18.54 -11.48
N LEU A 237 8.29 17.22 -11.43
CA LEU A 237 7.60 16.35 -10.48
C LEU A 237 8.13 16.53 -9.03
N GLN A 238 9.41 16.88 -8.86
CA GLN A 238 9.98 17.23 -7.55
C GLN A 238 9.33 18.49 -6.99
N GLU A 239 9.13 19.50 -7.84
CA GLU A 239 8.51 20.80 -7.52
C GLU A 239 6.99 20.71 -7.32
N SER A 240 6.35 19.65 -7.80
CA SER A 240 4.91 19.42 -7.66
C SER A 240 4.48 19.21 -6.21
N LYS A 241 3.48 19.99 -5.76
CA LYS A 241 2.92 19.89 -4.40
C LYS A 241 2.30 18.51 -4.10
N HIS A 242 1.57 17.95 -5.05
CA HIS A 242 0.91 16.64 -4.90
C HIS A 242 1.25 15.72 -6.07
N ARG A 243 2.41 15.07 -5.98
CA ARG A 243 3.02 14.29 -7.08
C ARG A 243 2.08 13.27 -7.73
N PRO A 244 1.33 12.42 -6.99
CA PRO A 244 0.41 11.46 -7.62
C PRO A 244 -0.69 12.13 -8.47
N CYS A 245 -1.29 13.21 -7.95
CA CYS A 245 -2.34 13.94 -8.69
C CYS A 245 -1.77 14.66 -9.91
N SER A 246 -0.55 15.22 -9.81
CA SER A 246 0.15 15.80 -10.94
C SER A 246 0.33 14.79 -12.09
N VAL A 247 0.68 13.53 -11.77
CA VAL A 247 0.81 12.49 -12.80
C VAL A 247 -0.55 12.12 -13.41
N ILE A 248 -1.62 11.99 -12.61
CA ILE A 248 -2.98 11.75 -13.13
C ILE A 248 -3.43 12.91 -14.05
N HIS A 249 -3.05 14.14 -13.72
CA HIS A 249 -3.32 15.30 -14.56
C HIS A 249 -2.60 15.20 -15.91
N VAL A 250 -1.32 14.80 -15.93
CA VAL A 250 -0.58 14.57 -17.18
C VAL A 250 -1.24 13.48 -18.03
N LEU A 251 -1.63 12.35 -17.42
CA LEU A 251 -2.38 11.29 -18.12
C LEU A 251 -3.69 11.81 -18.70
N SER A 252 -4.40 12.67 -17.98
CA SER A 252 -5.62 13.32 -18.47
C SER A 252 -5.33 14.18 -19.71
N GLN A 253 -4.30 15.02 -19.68
CA GLN A 253 -3.93 15.86 -20.84
C GLN A 253 -3.61 15.00 -22.07
N ILE A 254 -2.85 13.92 -21.90
CA ILE A 254 -2.53 12.99 -23.00
C ILE A 254 -3.80 12.41 -23.64
N ILE A 255 -4.81 12.05 -22.83
CA ILE A 255 -6.09 11.54 -23.35
C ILE A 255 -6.86 12.64 -24.09
N TYR A 256 -6.91 13.86 -23.56
CA TYR A 256 -7.67 14.96 -24.18
C TYR A 256 -7.03 15.47 -25.48
N ASP A 257 -5.70 15.47 -25.56
CA ASP A 257 -4.96 15.88 -26.77
C ASP A 257 -4.97 14.80 -27.86
N SER A 258 -5.35 13.57 -27.51
CA SER A 258 -5.41 12.45 -28.46
C SER A 258 -6.60 12.54 -29.42
N GLN A 259 -6.38 12.16 -30.68
CA GLN A 259 -7.39 12.17 -31.74
C GLN A 259 -8.31 10.94 -31.66
N ILE A 260 -9.10 10.82 -30.58
CA ILE A 260 -10.07 9.73 -30.37
C ILE A 260 -11.48 10.27 -30.13
N SER A 261 -12.49 9.41 -30.28
CA SER A 261 -13.88 9.80 -30.03
C SER A 261 -14.12 10.17 -28.56
N ALA A 262 -15.08 11.06 -28.29
CA ALA A 262 -15.44 11.45 -26.93
C ALA A 262 -15.86 10.25 -26.04
N ILE A 263 -16.45 9.21 -26.63
CA ILE A 263 -16.81 7.97 -25.93
C ILE A 263 -15.55 7.22 -25.49
N CYS A 264 -14.54 7.11 -26.36
CA CYS A 264 -13.25 6.51 -26.02
C CYS A 264 -12.52 7.33 -24.94
N GLN A 265 -12.51 8.66 -25.06
CA GLN A 265 -11.93 9.53 -24.03
C GLN A 265 -12.59 9.29 -22.67
N ALA A 266 -13.93 9.27 -22.61
CA ALA A 266 -14.65 9.01 -21.37
C ALA A 266 -14.32 7.64 -20.76
N GLN A 267 -14.20 6.59 -21.59
CA GLN A 267 -13.81 5.25 -21.13
C GLN A 267 -12.40 5.22 -20.53
N MET A 268 -11.45 5.94 -21.12
CA MET A 268 -10.09 6.03 -20.59
C MET A 268 -10.04 6.89 -19.32
N CYS A 269 -10.76 8.00 -19.28
CA CYS A 269 -10.89 8.85 -18.09
C CYS A 269 -11.49 8.10 -16.90
N ASN A 270 -12.41 7.16 -17.11
CA ASN A 270 -12.93 6.32 -16.03
C ASN A 270 -11.83 5.48 -15.34
N ASN A 271 -10.79 5.05 -16.08
CA ASN A 271 -9.64 4.41 -15.45
C ASN A 271 -8.81 5.39 -14.62
N LEU A 272 -8.71 6.66 -15.02
CA LEU A 272 -8.05 7.71 -14.25
C LEU A 272 -8.83 8.09 -12.99
N THR A 273 -10.16 8.12 -13.04
CA THR A 273 -11.01 8.23 -11.84
C THR A 273 -10.70 7.12 -10.85
N ALA A 274 -10.57 5.88 -11.33
CA ALA A 274 -10.18 4.76 -10.47
C ALA A 274 -8.74 4.89 -9.92
N PHE A 275 -7.82 5.57 -10.61
CA PHE A 275 -6.50 5.88 -10.06
C PHE A 275 -6.60 6.87 -8.89
N GLU A 276 -7.45 7.89 -9.02
CA GLU A 276 -7.74 8.86 -7.95
C GLU A 276 -8.41 8.16 -6.75
N ASP A 277 -9.37 7.25 -7.00
CA ASP A 277 -10.02 6.46 -5.95
C ASP A 277 -9.00 5.60 -5.17
N VAL A 278 -8.06 4.97 -5.89
CA VAL A 278 -6.96 4.20 -5.27
C VAL A 278 -6.07 5.12 -4.44
N LEU A 279 -5.72 6.29 -4.95
CA LEU A 279 -4.89 7.27 -4.25
C LEU A 279 -5.57 7.72 -2.96
N GLY A 280 -6.81 8.22 -3.03
CA GLY A 280 -7.57 8.68 -1.87
C GLY A 280 -7.84 7.56 -0.87
N GLY A 281 -8.12 6.35 -1.35
CA GLY A 281 -8.26 5.15 -0.51
C GLY A 281 -6.98 4.83 0.27
N CYS A 282 -5.82 4.89 -0.38
CA CYS A 282 -4.54 4.66 0.27
C CYS A 282 -4.16 5.80 1.24
N GLU A 283 -4.44 7.06 0.89
CA GLU A 283 -4.23 8.20 1.80
C GLU A 283 -5.08 8.10 3.06
N ARG A 284 -6.35 7.68 2.94
CA ARG A 284 -7.20 7.41 4.10
C ARG A 284 -6.61 6.32 4.99
N LEU A 285 -6.13 5.22 4.41
CA LEU A 285 -5.50 4.13 5.14
C LEU A 285 -4.21 4.55 5.85
N LEU A 286 -3.45 5.51 5.31
CA LEU A 286 -2.26 6.02 6.00
C LEU A 286 -2.63 7.04 7.10
N ARG A 287 -3.50 8.01 6.79
CA ARG A 287 -3.75 9.17 7.66
C ARG A 287 -4.77 8.93 8.76
N ALA A 288 -5.68 7.96 8.60
CA ALA A 288 -6.71 7.66 9.58
C ALA A 288 -6.44 6.29 10.22
N PRO A 289 -5.63 6.20 11.29
CA PRO A 289 -5.38 4.95 12.02
C PRO A 289 -6.64 4.49 12.78
N ILE A 290 -6.57 3.30 13.38
CA ILE A 290 -7.62 2.83 14.30
C ILE A 290 -7.69 3.81 15.48
N PRO A 291 -8.89 4.13 16.02
CA PRO A 291 -9.02 5.08 17.11
C PRO A 291 -8.01 4.83 18.24
N VAL A 292 -7.17 5.83 18.50
CA VAL A 292 -6.02 5.71 19.41
C VAL A 292 -6.46 5.43 20.85
N SER A 293 -7.68 5.83 21.23
CA SER A 293 -8.29 5.46 22.52
C SER A 293 -8.46 3.95 22.66
N TYR A 294 -8.90 3.28 21.59
CA TYR A 294 -9.10 1.84 21.56
C TYR A 294 -7.78 1.09 21.67
N THR A 295 -6.79 1.43 20.83
CA THR A 295 -5.48 0.75 20.83
C THR A 295 -4.75 0.94 22.16
N ARG A 296 -4.76 2.16 22.73
CA ARG A 296 -4.16 2.42 24.05
C ARG A 296 -4.88 1.69 25.18
N HIS A 297 -6.20 1.65 25.17
CA HIS A 297 -6.96 0.95 26.22
C HIS A 297 -6.67 -0.55 26.20
N THR A 298 -6.71 -1.17 25.02
CA THR A 298 -6.39 -2.59 24.83
C THR A 298 -4.97 -2.92 25.31
N ALA A 299 -3.97 -2.12 24.93
CA ALA A 299 -2.58 -2.33 25.35
C ALA A 299 -2.39 -2.20 26.87
N ARG A 300 -3.00 -1.17 27.49
CA ARG A 300 -2.95 -0.97 28.94
C ARG A 300 -3.62 -2.10 29.70
N PHE A 301 -4.80 -2.53 29.24
CA PHE A 301 -5.52 -3.63 29.86
C PHE A 301 -4.75 -4.94 29.77
N LEU A 302 -4.21 -5.27 28.59
CA LEU A 302 -3.34 -6.43 28.39
C LEU A 302 -2.14 -6.41 29.35
N PHE A 303 -1.42 -5.28 29.42
CA PHE A 303 -0.21 -5.20 30.22
C PHE A 303 -0.47 -5.25 31.73
N THR A 304 -1.53 -4.59 32.20
CA THR A 304 -1.99 -4.70 33.60
C THR A 304 -2.40 -6.14 33.92
N TRP A 305 -3.15 -6.80 33.03
CA TRP A 305 -3.59 -8.17 33.22
C TRP A 305 -2.41 -9.15 33.31
N LEU A 306 -1.42 -9.03 32.41
CA LEU A 306 -0.21 -9.85 32.42
C LEU A 306 0.66 -9.59 33.66
N THR A 307 0.72 -8.36 34.16
CA THR A 307 1.48 -8.02 35.38
C THR A 307 0.83 -8.62 36.63
N LEU A 308 -0.50 -8.75 36.67
CA LEU A 308 -1.24 -9.37 37.78
C LEU A 308 -1.32 -10.90 37.70
N LEU A 309 -1.09 -11.48 36.52
CA LEU A 309 -1.13 -12.92 36.27
C LEU A 309 -0.28 -13.77 37.25
N PRO A 310 1.00 -13.45 37.56
CA PRO A 310 1.79 -14.27 38.47
C PRO A 310 1.17 -14.41 39.88
N PHE A 311 0.51 -13.37 40.37
CA PHE A 311 -0.18 -13.38 41.67
C PHE A 311 -1.40 -14.31 41.68
N ALA A 312 -2.06 -14.46 40.53
CA ALA A 312 -3.19 -15.37 40.39
C ALA A 312 -2.76 -16.84 40.24
N LEU A 313 -1.56 -17.10 39.70
CA LEU A 313 -1.08 -18.45 39.36
C LEU A 313 -0.17 -19.09 40.42
N TYR A 314 0.49 -18.30 41.29
CA TYR A 314 1.49 -18.83 42.21
C TYR A 314 0.99 -19.98 43.08
N ASN A 315 -0.22 -19.89 43.64
CA ASN A 315 -0.82 -20.95 44.46
C ASN A 315 -0.93 -22.30 43.74
N SER A 316 -1.12 -22.28 42.41
CA SER A 316 -1.33 -23.47 41.60
C SER A 316 -0.04 -24.00 40.99
N CYS A 317 0.91 -23.12 40.65
CA CYS A 317 2.10 -23.47 39.88
C CYS A 317 3.41 -23.40 40.68
N GLY A 318 3.46 -22.70 41.82
CA GLY A 318 4.68 -22.47 42.59
C GLY A 318 5.80 -21.89 41.72
N VAL A 319 6.96 -22.56 41.70
CA VAL A 319 8.14 -22.18 40.89
C VAL A 319 7.84 -22.20 39.38
N TRP A 320 6.89 -23.02 38.91
CA TRP A 320 6.48 -23.05 37.50
C TRP A 320 5.75 -21.78 37.04
N THR A 321 5.39 -20.88 37.95
CA THR A 321 4.75 -19.60 37.62
C THR A 321 5.60 -18.76 36.65
N LEU A 322 6.93 -18.76 36.82
CA LEU A 322 7.86 -18.00 35.97
C LEU A 322 7.78 -18.42 34.48
N PRO A 323 8.06 -19.69 34.10
CA PRO A 323 7.99 -20.11 32.71
C PRO A 323 6.58 -20.03 32.12
N VAL A 324 5.53 -20.24 32.93
CA VAL A 324 4.13 -20.13 32.48
C VAL A 324 3.79 -18.68 32.12
N VAL A 325 4.11 -17.71 32.99
CA VAL A 325 3.86 -16.28 32.72
C VAL A 325 4.69 -15.78 31.53
N ALA A 326 5.94 -16.24 31.39
CA ALA A 326 6.76 -15.95 30.21
C ALA A 326 6.12 -16.48 28.91
N GLY A 327 5.58 -17.71 28.93
CA GLY A 327 4.88 -18.28 27.78
C GLY A 327 3.59 -17.55 27.42
N VAL A 328 2.75 -17.26 28.41
CA VAL A 328 1.47 -16.54 28.21
C VAL A 328 1.71 -15.12 27.69
N SER A 329 2.69 -14.40 28.27
CA SER A 329 3.05 -13.06 27.79
C SER A 329 3.58 -13.08 26.36
N ALA A 330 4.40 -14.06 25.98
CA ALA A 330 4.88 -14.21 24.61
C ALA A 330 3.73 -14.40 23.61
N VAL A 331 2.71 -15.18 23.95
CA VAL A 331 1.54 -15.40 23.09
C VAL A 331 0.67 -14.16 23.01
N LEU A 332 0.24 -13.59 24.14
CA LEU A 332 -0.73 -12.49 24.14
C LEU A 332 -0.13 -11.16 23.64
N CYS A 333 1.10 -10.83 24.04
CA CYS A 333 1.81 -9.68 23.47
C CYS A 333 2.13 -9.92 21.98
N GLY A 334 2.41 -11.15 21.57
CA GLY A 334 2.62 -11.49 20.16
C GLY A 334 1.40 -11.21 19.29
N ILE A 335 0.20 -11.54 19.77
CA ILE A 335 -1.06 -11.23 19.07
C ILE A 335 -1.25 -9.71 18.93
N GLU A 336 -0.99 -8.95 20.00
CA GLU A 336 -1.09 -7.49 19.99
C GLU A 336 -0.10 -6.86 19.00
N GLU A 337 1.16 -7.30 19.03
CA GLU A 337 2.22 -6.83 18.13
C GLU A 337 1.92 -7.14 16.66
N ILE A 338 1.38 -8.34 16.36
CA ILE A 338 0.91 -8.67 15.01
C ILE A 338 -0.18 -7.68 14.58
N GLY A 339 -1.12 -7.38 15.48
CA GLY A 339 -2.17 -6.39 15.25
C GLY A 339 -1.65 -4.99 14.94
N VAL A 340 -0.54 -4.57 15.54
CA VAL A 340 0.16 -3.31 15.25
C VAL A 340 0.86 -3.38 13.89
N GLN A 341 1.60 -4.45 13.62
CA GLN A 341 2.35 -4.59 12.35
C GLN A 341 1.44 -4.63 11.12
N ILE A 342 0.26 -5.26 11.20
CA ILE A 342 -0.66 -5.33 10.06
C ILE A 342 -1.55 -4.08 9.93
N GLU A 343 -1.61 -3.21 10.94
CA GLU A 343 -2.41 -1.97 10.89
C GLU A 343 -1.86 -0.96 9.87
N GLU A 344 -0.54 -0.94 9.68
CA GLU A 344 0.18 -0.14 8.67
C GLU A 344 0.56 -1.06 7.49
N PRO A 345 -0.25 -1.11 6.42
CA PRO A 345 -0.11 -2.15 5.41
C PRO A 345 0.99 -1.87 4.37
N PHE A 346 1.46 -0.63 4.23
CA PHE A 346 2.40 -0.25 3.18
C PHE A 346 3.84 -0.65 3.53
N GLY A 347 4.17 -0.85 4.81
CA GLY A 347 5.43 -1.44 5.23
C GLY A 347 5.57 -2.92 4.88
N ILE A 348 4.47 -3.68 4.95
CA ILE A 348 4.45 -5.14 4.73
C ILE A 348 4.10 -5.56 3.30
N LEU A 349 3.33 -4.75 2.56
CA LEU A 349 2.99 -5.05 1.18
C LEU A 349 4.23 -4.98 0.27
N PRO A 350 4.39 -5.91 -0.70
CA PRO A 350 5.50 -5.90 -1.64
C PRO A 350 5.27 -4.86 -2.76
N LEU A 351 5.21 -3.57 -2.38
CA LEU A 351 4.90 -2.47 -3.30
C LEU A 351 5.87 -2.37 -4.48
N GLU A 352 7.15 -2.63 -4.25
CA GLU A 352 8.17 -2.64 -5.30
C GLU A 352 7.88 -3.68 -6.38
N ALA A 353 7.61 -4.93 -5.97
CA ALA A 353 7.28 -6.00 -6.90
C ALA A 353 5.95 -5.75 -7.62
N ILE A 354 4.97 -5.13 -6.96
CA ILE A 354 3.71 -4.72 -7.58
C ILE A 354 3.97 -3.65 -8.65
N CYS A 355 4.72 -2.59 -8.32
CA CYS A 355 5.05 -1.53 -9.29
C CYS A 355 5.89 -2.04 -10.46
N GLY A 356 6.87 -2.90 -10.19
CA GLY A 356 7.67 -3.56 -11.22
C GLY A 356 6.82 -4.43 -12.14
N ARG A 357 5.84 -5.17 -11.60
CA ARG A 357 4.88 -5.93 -12.40
C ARG A 357 4.01 -5.03 -13.27
N ILE A 358 3.46 -3.95 -12.73
CA ILE A 358 2.62 -3.02 -13.51
C ILE A 358 3.42 -2.44 -14.67
N GLN A 359 4.63 -1.97 -14.41
CA GLN A 359 5.49 -1.47 -15.47
C GLN A 359 5.80 -2.53 -16.53
N ALA A 360 6.12 -3.76 -16.12
CA ALA A 360 6.36 -4.85 -17.05
C ALA A 360 5.11 -5.14 -17.91
N ASP A 361 3.93 -5.22 -17.31
CA ASP A 361 2.66 -5.49 -18.00
C ASP A 361 2.31 -4.39 -19.02
N VAL A 362 2.46 -3.12 -18.63
CA VAL A 362 2.19 -1.95 -19.48
C VAL A 362 3.17 -1.91 -20.66
N MET A 363 4.46 -2.11 -20.41
CA MET A 363 5.48 -2.13 -21.46
C MET A 363 5.33 -3.36 -22.37
N ALA A 364 4.93 -4.51 -21.83
CA ALA A 364 4.65 -5.71 -22.62
C ALA A 364 3.46 -5.49 -23.56
N THR A 365 2.37 -4.90 -23.05
CA THR A 365 1.18 -4.58 -23.86
C THR A 365 1.51 -3.66 -25.03
N LEU A 366 2.36 -2.64 -24.80
CA LEU A 366 2.83 -1.75 -25.86
C LEU A 366 3.63 -2.50 -26.94
N ARG A 367 4.55 -3.38 -26.54
CA ARG A 367 5.36 -4.19 -27.47
C ARG A 367 4.53 -5.22 -28.24
N GLU A 368 3.53 -5.81 -27.58
CA GLU A 368 2.65 -6.80 -28.20
C GLU A 368 1.68 -6.18 -29.19
N ASP A 369 1.21 -4.94 -28.97
CA ASP A 369 0.35 -4.22 -29.92
C ASP A 369 1.00 -4.10 -31.30
N GLU A 370 2.28 -3.72 -31.35
CA GLU A 370 3.03 -3.63 -32.60
C GLU A 370 3.14 -4.99 -33.31
N LYS A 371 3.48 -6.05 -32.57
CA LYS A 371 3.57 -7.42 -33.09
C LYS A 371 2.21 -7.91 -33.63
N MET A 372 1.14 -7.68 -32.87
CA MET A 372 -0.22 -8.09 -33.23
C MET A 372 -0.73 -7.36 -34.48
N ARG A 373 -0.42 -6.06 -34.62
CA ARG A 373 -0.74 -5.31 -35.85
C ARG A 373 -0.03 -5.88 -37.07
N ASN A 374 1.26 -6.19 -36.96
CA ASN A 374 2.03 -6.78 -38.05
C ASN A 374 1.55 -8.19 -38.40
N LEU A 375 1.18 -9.00 -37.41
CA LEU A 375 0.56 -10.30 -37.63
C LEU A 375 -0.78 -10.18 -38.35
N ARG A 376 -1.68 -9.30 -37.89
CA ARG A 376 -3.00 -9.10 -38.48
C ARG A 376 -2.92 -8.68 -39.94
N LYS A 377 -2.01 -7.75 -40.28
CA LYS A 377 -1.77 -7.33 -41.68
C LYS A 377 -1.35 -8.51 -42.55
N ARG A 378 -0.40 -9.33 -42.09
CA ARG A 378 0.07 -10.52 -42.82
C ARG A 378 -1.05 -11.54 -43.05
N VAL A 379 -1.81 -11.88 -42.01
CA VAL A 379 -2.91 -12.85 -42.10
C VAL A 379 -4.00 -12.38 -43.05
N ILE A 380 -4.38 -11.10 -43.00
CA ILE A 380 -5.35 -10.52 -43.93
C ILE A 380 -4.83 -10.58 -45.38
N GLN A 381 -3.56 -10.23 -45.59
CA GLN A 381 -2.95 -10.28 -46.92
C GLN A 381 -2.96 -11.70 -47.50
N THR A 382 -2.48 -12.69 -46.73
CA THR A 382 -2.48 -14.11 -47.15
C THR A 382 -3.89 -14.58 -47.51
N ARG A 383 -4.88 -14.32 -46.64
CA ARG A 383 -6.26 -14.73 -46.88
C ARG A 383 -6.89 -14.02 -48.10
N THR A 384 -6.51 -12.78 -48.35
CA THR A 384 -6.98 -12.03 -49.52
C THR A 384 -6.39 -12.62 -50.81
N THR A 385 -5.13 -13.05 -50.80
CA THR A 385 -4.49 -13.73 -51.92
C THR A 385 -5.15 -15.09 -52.20
N GLU A 386 -5.37 -15.92 -51.17
CA GLU A 386 -6.05 -17.21 -51.29
C GLU A 386 -7.46 -17.08 -51.89
N LEU A 387 -8.24 -16.09 -51.42
CA LEU A 387 -9.58 -15.82 -51.96
C LEU A 387 -9.54 -15.38 -53.43
N ARG A 388 -8.52 -14.62 -53.85
CA ARG A 388 -8.35 -14.22 -55.26
C ARG A 388 -7.98 -15.42 -56.14
N GLU A 389 -7.10 -16.30 -55.65
CA GLU A 389 -6.73 -17.52 -56.37
C GLU A 389 -7.94 -18.44 -56.57
N LEU A 390 -8.75 -18.66 -55.52
CA LEU A 390 -10.01 -19.41 -55.60
C LEU A 390 -11.00 -18.79 -56.59
N ALA A 391 -11.14 -17.46 -56.58
CA ALA A 391 -12.02 -16.76 -57.52
C ALA A 391 -11.53 -16.88 -58.99
N SER A 392 -10.20 -16.87 -59.21
CA SER A 392 -9.62 -17.02 -60.56
C SER A 392 -9.64 -18.46 -61.09
N GLY A 393 -9.49 -19.46 -60.21
CA GLY A 393 -9.54 -20.88 -60.58
C GLY A 393 -10.95 -21.41 -60.88
N GLY A 394 -11.99 -20.69 -60.46
CA GLY A 394 -13.40 -21.03 -60.74
C GLY A 394 -13.90 -20.57 -62.13
N ALA A 395 -13.14 -19.75 -62.87
CA ALA A 395 -13.55 -19.21 -64.17
C ALA A 395 -13.16 -20.08 -65.38
N SER A 396 -12.53 -21.25 -65.15
CA SER A 396 -12.01 -22.13 -66.22
C SER A 396 -12.66 -23.52 -66.24
N LYS A 397 -13.87 -23.69 -65.68
CA LYS A 397 -14.63 -24.94 -65.78
C LYS A 397 -16.03 -24.73 -66.33
#